data_AF-A0A4S4K9L3-F1
#
_entry.id   AF-A0A4S4K9L3-F1
#
_cell.length_a   1.000
_cell.length_b   1.000
_cell.length_c   1.000
_cell.angle_alpha   90.00
_cell.angle_beta   90.00
_cell.angle_gamma   90.00
#
_symmetry.space_group_name_H-M   'P 1'
#
loop_
_entity.id
_entity.type
_entity.pdbx_description
1 polymer ?
#
loop_
_entity_poly.entity_id
_entity_poly.type
_entity_poly.pdbx_seq_one_letter_code
_entity_poly.pdbx_strand_id
1 'polypeptide(L)'
;MIAHYHRMQRRYSLFTHRPGKGVLVRVGPVFHYPARLLQVQEEKGPRHWRVKLWRHCKFTVLPDKLDLVVPEVHIVDELWNDQGARRRIRLGKWTHPAQLSDEDAMLADPTSVPFTPEIHNILEPHQAVLEMLVCWDPISGKSPVPATDYILLKQGFGEPEAIKRGMVPFTGDLDTEQQAQIKNWIYKKVVAHRDHSLILQDEDFPAEGSADAQEAFILDKAWSRQKDVRRNSDEQTYFVDVDRECLQDFERRLFERSKDAGPAGFFQWGLDVGDHQNKWDPYQGLPEFWNLGDMDPDEDTLQ
;
A
#
# COMPACT_ATOMS: atom_id res chain seq x y z
N MET A 1 -12.27 -25.61 -31.62
CA MET A 1 -11.78 -25.27 -30.26
C MET A 1 -10.26 -25.08 -30.19
N ILE A 2 -9.44 -25.94 -30.80
CA ILE A 2 -7.96 -25.84 -30.77
C ILE A 2 -7.42 -24.58 -31.51
N ALA A 3 -8.07 -24.15 -32.58
CA ALA A 3 -7.68 -22.92 -33.31
C ALA A 3 -7.95 -21.63 -32.52
N HIS A 4 -8.87 -21.64 -31.54
CA HIS A 4 -9.13 -20.46 -30.71
C HIS A 4 -8.11 -20.33 -29.57
N TYR A 5 -7.59 -21.46 -29.09
CA TYR A 5 -6.56 -21.54 -28.05
C TYR A 5 -5.19 -21.06 -28.57
N HIS A 6 -4.79 -21.46 -29.79
CA HIS A 6 -3.58 -20.92 -30.42
C HIS A 6 -3.71 -19.44 -30.86
N ARG A 7 -4.93 -18.96 -31.10
CA ARG A 7 -5.19 -17.53 -31.38
C ARG A 7 -5.16 -16.67 -30.10
N MET A 8 -5.40 -17.28 -28.94
CA MET A 8 -5.15 -16.67 -27.63
C MET A 8 -3.65 -16.66 -27.31
N GLN A 9 -2.94 -17.78 -27.50
CA GLN A 9 -1.50 -17.87 -27.18
C GLN A 9 -0.60 -16.99 -28.07
N ARG A 10 -0.93 -16.77 -29.35
CA ARG A 10 -0.20 -15.81 -30.20
C ARG A 10 -0.47 -14.33 -29.88
N ARG A 11 -1.39 -14.02 -28.96
CA ARG A 11 -1.64 -12.65 -28.46
C ARG A 11 -0.89 -12.33 -27.17
N TYR A 12 -0.23 -13.30 -26.53
CA TYR A 12 0.49 -13.08 -25.26
C TYR A 12 1.93 -12.55 -25.43
N SER A 13 2.43 -12.30 -26.65
CA SER A 13 3.78 -11.73 -26.88
C SER A 13 3.81 -10.20 -27.04
N LEU A 14 2.75 -9.49 -26.65
CA LEU A 14 2.68 -8.02 -26.64
C LEU A 14 1.90 -7.56 -25.39
N PHE A 15 2.32 -7.97 -24.19
CA PHE A 15 1.88 -7.27 -22.98
C PHE A 15 2.62 -5.95 -22.92
N THR A 16 2.02 -4.93 -23.54
CA THR A 16 2.42 -3.54 -23.41
C THR A 16 2.48 -3.18 -21.93
N HIS A 17 3.65 -2.72 -21.49
CA HIS A 17 3.78 -2.00 -20.23
C HIS A 17 2.64 -0.98 -20.13
N ARG A 18 1.83 -1.06 -19.06
CA ARG A 18 0.67 -0.21 -18.83
C ARG A 18 0.71 0.32 -17.39
N PRO A 19 0.21 1.55 -17.15
CA PRO A 19 0.05 2.07 -15.80
C PRO A 19 -0.68 1.09 -14.88
N GLY A 20 -0.21 0.98 -13.63
CA GLY A 20 -0.76 0.11 -12.61
C GLY A 20 -0.25 -1.34 -12.64
N LYS A 21 0.55 -1.75 -13.62
CA LYS A 21 1.16 -3.09 -13.64
C LYS A 21 2.38 -3.16 -12.70
N GLY A 22 2.48 -4.23 -11.92
CA GLY A 22 3.68 -4.58 -11.16
C GLY A 22 4.78 -5.11 -12.08
N VAL A 23 6.01 -4.70 -11.81
CA VAL A 23 7.20 -5.02 -12.61
C VAL A 23 8.43 -5.12 -11.70
N LEU A 24 9.49 -5.75 -12.20
CA LEU A 24 10.83 -5.69 -11.66
C LEU A 24 11.61 -4.56 -12.36
N VAL A 25 12.25 -3.70 -11.57
CA VAL A 25 13.08 -2.59 -12.06
C VAL A 25 14.50 -2.78 -11.60
N ARG A 26 15.45 -2.73 -12.54
CA ARG A 26 16.88 -2.75 -12.21
C ARG A 26 17.30 -1.43 -11.57
N VAL A 27 17.67 -1.48 -10.29
CA VAL A 27 18.19 -0.33 -9.53
C VAL A 27 19.66 -0.58 -9.20
N GLY A 28 20.53 0.27 -9.72
CA GLY A 28 21.98 0.05 -9.66
C GLY A 28 22.46 -1.02 -10.66
N PRO A 29 23.67 -1.55 -10.48
CA PRO A 29 24.31 -2.40 -11.49
C PRO A 29 23.81 -3.85 -11.53
N VAL A 30 23.26 -4.37 -10.42
CA VAL A 30 23.12 -5.82 -10.22
C VAL A 30 21.69 -6.26 -9.92
N PHE A 31 20.95 -5.54 -9.08
CA PHE A 31 19.72 -6.06 -8.46
C PHE A 31 18.45 -5.47 -9.07
N HIS A 32 17.41 -6.30 -9.12
CA HIS A 32 16.07 -5.92 -9.56
C HIS A 32 15.12 -5.86 -8.36
N TYR A 33 14.32 -4.82 -8.28
CA TYR A 33 13.39 -4.55 -7.18
C TYR A 33 11.95 -4.41 -7.70
N PRO A 34 10.94 -4.83 -6.93
CA PRO A 34 9.55 -4.68 -7.32
C PRO A 34 9.15 -3.20 -7.37
N ALA A 35 8.38 -2.86 -8.41
CA ALA A 35 7.86 -1.52 -8.64
C ALA A 35 6.50 -1.58 -9.33
N ARG A 36 5.74 -0.49 -9.22
CA ARG A 36 4.51 -0.28 -10.01
C ARG A 36 4.77 0.74 -11.12
N LEU A 37 4.33 0.43 -12.33
CA LEU A 37 4.35 1.38 -13.44
C LEU A 37 3.35 2.51 -13.20
N LEU A 38 3.78 3.77 -13.28
CA LEU A 38 2.89 4.92 -13.13
C LEU A 38 2.53 5.54 -14.48
N GLN A 39 3.53 5.93 -15.26
CA GLN A 39 3.30 6.69 -16.49
C GLN A 39 4.48 6.59 -17.45
N VAL A 40 4.20 6.53 -18.74
CA VAL A 40 5.22 6.74 -19.78
C VAL A 40 5.62 8.20 -19.81
N GLN A 41 6.93 8.49 -19.82
CA GLN A 41 7.45 9.81 -20.15
C GLN A 41 7.68 9.86 -21.66
N GLU A 42 6.89 10.68 -22.36
CA GLU A 42 7.05 10.89 -23.80
C GLU A 42 8.10 11.98 -24.04
N GLU A 43 9.34 11.57 -24.25
CA GLU A 43 10.40 12.43 -24.79
C GLU A 43 10.87 11.87 -26.14
N LYS A 44 11.46 12.73 -27.00
CA LYS A 44 12.04 12.31 -28.28
C LYS A 44 13.25 11.40 -28.02
N GLY A 45 13.02 10.09 -27.89
CA GLY A 45 14.06 9.13 -27.54
C GLY A 45 13.51 7.75 -27.14
N PRO A 46 14.36 6.87 -26.57
CA PRO A 46 13.91 5.59 -26.04
C PRO A 46 12.87 5.81 -24.93
N ARG A 47 11.92 4.89 -24.83
CA ARG A 47 10.79 5.02 -23.90
C ARG A 47 11.27 4.94 -22.45
N HIS A 48 10.85 5.91 -21.65
CA HIS A 48 11.09 5.92 -20.21
C HIS A 48 9.77 5.78 -19.46
N TRP A 49 9.81 5.13 -18.31
CA TRP A 49 8.68 5.00 -17.42
C TRP A 49 8.98 5.66 -16.09
N ARG A 50 8.02 6.44 -15.61
CA ARG A 50 7.92 6.75 -14.20
C ARG A 50 7.38 5.51 -13.48
N VAL A 51 8.13 5.04 -12.50
CA VAL A 51 7.83 3.87 -11.68
C VAL A 51 7.89 4.25 -10.23
N LYS A 52 7.08 3.58 -9.40
CA LYS A 52 7.15 3.69 -7.95
C LYS A 52 7.71 2.40 -7.39
N LEU A 53 8.92 2.47 -6.83
CA LEU A 53 9.54 1.33 -6.17
C LEU A 53 8.76 0.95 -4.92
N TRP A 54 8.77 -0.34 -4.60
CA TRP A 54 8.17 -0.81 -3.36
C TRP A 54 8.87 -0.21 -2.15
N ARG A 55 8.09 0.40 -1.26
CA ARG A 55 8.62 1.16 -0.11
C ARG A 55 9.39 0.30 0.89
N HIS A 56 9.17 -1.01 0.94
CA HIS A 56 9.91 -1.94 1.81
C HIS A 56 11.11 -2.61 1.12
N CYS A 57 11.59 -2.06 0.01
CA CYS A 57 12.87 -2.46 -0.58
C CYS A 57 14.05 -2.08 0.33
N LYS A 58 15.04 -2.97 0.43
CA LYS A 58 16.30 -2.74 1.11
C LYS A 58 17.37 -2.50 0.05
N PHE A 59 17.60 -1.24 -0.32
CA PHE A 59 18.56 -0.91 -1.36
C PHE A 59 20.01 -1.03 -0.87
N THR A 60 20.91 -1.43 -1.77
CA THR A 60 22.37 -1.33 -1.53
C THR A 60 22.88 0.10 -1.72
N VAL A 61 22.26 0.84 -2.65
CA VAL A 61 22.45 2.27 -2.86
C VAL A 61 21.07 2.90 -2.72
N LEU A 62 20.90 3.75 -1.71
CA LEU A 62 19.61 4.40 -1.46
C LEU A 62 19.28 5.30 -2.67
N PRO A 63 18.14 5.10 -3.35
CA PRO A 63 17.70 6.05 -4.35
C PRO A 63 17.23 7.33 -3.64
N ASP A 64 17.49 8.50 -4.24
CA ASP A 64 17.09 9.80 -3.68
C ASP A 64 15.56 9.90 -3.48
N LYS A 65 14.79 9.16 -4.28
CA LYS A 65 13.32 9.05 -4.23
C LYS A 65 12.87 7.64 -4.63
N LEU A 66 11.76 7.17 -4.07
CA LEU A 66 11.13 5.90 -4.48
C LEU A 66 10.46 5.99 -5.85
N ASP A 67 10.10 7.20 -6.27
CA ASP A 67 9.60 7.49 -7.61
C ASP A 67 10.78 7.75 -8.54
N LEU A 68 11.02 6.83 -9.47
CA LEU A 68 12.13 6.89 -10.42
C LEU A 68 11.62 6.98 -11.85
N VAL A 69 12.42 7.64 -12.70
CA VAL A 69 12.27 7.54 -14.15
C VAL A 69 13.33 6.58 -14.65
N VAL A 70 12.89 5.46 -15.21
CA VAL A 70 13.79 4.40 -15.70
C VAL A 70 13.56 4.11 -17.18
N PRO A 71 14.61 3.80 -17.94
CA PRO A 71 14.46 3.32 -19.32
C PRO A 71 13.66 2.01 -19.34
N GLU A 72 12.83 1.80 -20.37
CA GLU A 72 12.02 0.57 -20.52
C GLU A 72 12.88 -0.72 -20.54
N VAL A 73 14.13 -0.63 -21.01
CA VAL A 73 15.14 -1.71 -20.98
C VAL A 73 15.51 -2.17 -19.57
N HIS A 74 15.30 -1.35 -18.54
CA HIS A 74 15.56 -1.72 -17.14
C HIS A 74 14.32 -2.32 -16.45
N ILE A 75 13.21 -2.46 -17.18
CA ILE A 75 11.95 -2.97 -16.69
C ILE A 75 11.78 -4.39 -17.21
N VAL A 76 11.49 -5.29 -16.28
CA VAL A 76 11.18 -6.68 -16.56
C VAL A 76 9.82 -6.96 -15.95
N ASP A 77 8.99 -7.71 -16.66
CA ASP A 77 7.70 -8.13 -16.12
C ASP A 77 7.85 -9.39 -15.24
N GLU A 78 6.77 -10.16 -15.07
CA GLU A 78 6.80 -11.39 -14.29
C GLU A 78 7.57 -12.54 -14.97
N LEU A 79 7.93 -12.43 -16.26
CA LEU A 79 8.57 -13.50 -17.04
C LEU A 79 7.82 -14.83 -16.91
N TRP A 80 6.49 -14.77 -17.02
CA TRP A 80 5.61 -15.94 -16.88
C TRP A 80 5.95 -16.98 -17.95
N ASN A 81 6.15 -18.24 -17.53
CA ASN A 81 6.64 -19.34 -18.40
C ASN A 81 8.03 -19.13 -19.05
N ASP A 82 8.80 -18.10 -18.69
CA ASP A 82 10.16 -17.89 -19.21
C ASP A 82 11.23 -18.22 -18.14
N GLN A 83 11.53 -19.52 -18.03
CA GLN A 83 12.53 -20.04 -17.10
C GLN A 83 13.91 -19.41 -17.33
N GLY A 84 14.37 -19.38 -18.57
CA GLY A 84 15.71 -18.92 -18.90
C GLY A 84 15.93 -17.45 -18.53
N ALA A 85 14.93 -16.59 -18.74
CA ALA A 85 15.02 -15.19 -18.34
C ALA A 85 15.04 -15.01 -16.82
N ARG A 86 14.23 -15.77 -16.06
CA ARG A 86 14.23 -15.71 -14.58
C ARG A 86 15.59 -16.09 -13.99
N ARG A 87 16.23 -17.12 -14.54
CA ARG A 87 17.56 -17.60 -14.08
C ARG A 87 18.68 -16.58 -14.22
N ARG A 88 18.53 -15.62 -15.14
CA ARG A 88 19.50 -14.55 -15.37
C ARG A 88 19.28 -13.30 -14.52
N ILE A 89 18.25 -13.27 -13.67
CA ILE A 89 17.89 -12.09 -12.89
C ILE A 89 18.20 -12.28 -11.41
N ARG A 90 18.99 -11.36 -10.86
CA ARG A 90 19.24 -11.26 -9.42
C ARG A 90 18.25 -10.29 -8.79
N LEU A 91 17.50 -10.79 -7.82
CA LEU A 91 16.56 -10.02 -7.03
C LEU A 91 17.29 -9.24 -5.92
N GLY A 92 16.87 -8.00 -5.72
CA GLY A 92 17.18 -7.21 -4.53
C GLY A 92 16.39 -7.73 -3.33
N LYS A 93 16.70 -7.27 -2.12
CA LYS A 93 15.97 -7.68 -0.91
C LYS A 93 14.80 -6.74 -0.65
N TRP A 94 13.61 -7.27 -0.36
CA TRP A 94 12.47 -6.49 0.13
C TRP A 94 11.62 -7.30 1.11
N THR A 95 10.74 -6.63 1.85
CA THR A 95 9.70 -7.29 2.65
C THR A 95 8.49 -7.56 1.76
N HIS A 96 8.02 -8.81 1.73
CA HIS A 96 6.87 -9.21 0.90
C HIS A 96 5.60 -8.45 1.32
N PRO A 97 4.78 -7.92 0.39
CA PRO A 97 3.46 -7.36 0.68
C PRO A 97 2.55 -8.29 1.49
N ALA A 98 2.67 -9.61 1.26
CA ALA A 98 1.92 -10.64 1.99
C ALA A 98 2.38 -10.87 3.44
N GLN A 99 3.59 -10.41 3.79
CA GLN A 99 4.14 -10.49 5.16
C GLN A 99 3.83 -9.25 5.99
N LEU A 100 3.44 -8.15 5.34
CA LEU A 100 3.00 -6.98 6.07
C LEU A 100 1.71 -7.36 6.82
N SER A 101 1.70 -7.09 8.12
CA SER A 101 0.45 -6.99 8.87
C SER A 101 -0.46 -6.01 8.15
N ASP A 102 -1.77 -6.14 8.28
CA ASP A 102 -2.69 -5.15 7.74
C ASP A 102 -2.42 -3.79 8.41
N GLU A 103 -1.57 -2.99 7.77
CA GLU A 103 -1.31 -1.58 8.11
C GLU A 103 -2.62 -0.78 8.09
N ASP A 104 -3.61 -1.29 7.33
CA ASP A 104 -5.00 -0.87 7.30
C ASP A 104 -5.68 -1.02 8.65
N ALA A 105 -5.31 -2.02 9.48
CA ALA A 105 -5.79 -2.13 10.86
C ALA A 105 -5.19 -1.04 11.76
N MET A 106 -3.91 -0.71 11.57
CA MET A 106 -3.25 0.37 12.31
C MET A 106 -3.83 1.73 11.95
N LEU A 107 -4.09 1.98 10.67
CA LEU A 107 -4.77 3.20 10.23
C LEU A 107 -6.27 3.17 10.45
N ALA A 108 -6.93 2.02 10.56
CA ALA A 108 -8.36 1.92 10.86
C ALA A 108 -8.62 2.20 12.34
N ASP A 109 -7.85 1.59 13.23
CA ASP A 109 -7.94 1.80 14.67
C ASP A 109 -7.03 2.96 15.11
N PRO A 110 -7.60 4.14 15.40
CA PRO A 110 -6.81 5.28 15.86
C PRO A 110 -6.09 5.02 17.17
N THR A 111 -6.40 3.97 17.94
CA THR A 111 -5.76 3.65 19.23
C THR A 111 -4.59 2.67 19.12
N SER A 112 -4.38 2.06 17.94
CA SER A 112 -3.38 1.02 17.72
C SER A 112 -1.93 1.50 17.89
N VAL A 113 -1.64 2.78 17.62
CA VAL A 113 -0.31 3.38 17.75
C VAL A 113 -0.38 4.64 18.62
N PRO A 114 0.28 4.67 19.79
CA PRO A 114 0.35 5.87 20.62
C PRO A 114 1.09 7.00 19.91
N PHE A 115 0.57 8.23 19.95
CA PHE A 115 1.33 9.38 19.47
C PHE A 115 2.57 9.67 20.31
N THR A 116 3.62 10.21 19.68
CA THR A 116 4.87 10.57 20.35
C THR A 116 4.80 11.98 20.96
N PRO A 117 5.67 12.31 21.94
CA PRO A 117 5.80 13.69 22.43
C PRO A 117 6.16 14.70 21.34
N GLU A 118 6.93 14.28 20.34
CA GLU A 118 7.27 15.11 19.19
C GLU A 118 6.02 15.49 18.38
N ILE A 119 5.19 14.51 18.02
CA ILE A 119 3.92 14.77 17.32
C ILE A 119 3.01 15.63 18.19
N HIS A 120 2.97 15.38 19.50
CA HIS A 120 2.18 16.20 20.40
C HIS A 120 2.60 17.67 20.37
N ASN A 121 3.89 17.95 20.51
CA ASN A 121 4.43 19.31 20.50
C ASN A 121 4.23 20.02 19.16
N ILE A 122 4.20 19.28 18.05
CA ILE A 122 3.93 19.83 16.72
C ILE A 122 2.45 20.19 16.56
N LEU A 123 1.54 19.33 17.01
CA LEU A 123 0.10 19.47 16.76
C LEU A 123 -0.63 20.32 17.81
N GLU A 124 -0.18 20.34 19.06
CA GLU A 124 -0.80 21.07 20.17
C GLU A 124 -1.04 22.57 19.87
N PRO A 125 -0.07 23.33 19.30
CA PRO A 125 -0.30 24.73 18.95
C PRO A 125 -1.42 24.96 17.93
N HIS A 126 -1.82 23.91 17.21
CA HIS A 126 -2.84 23.95 16.16
C HIS A 126 -4.16 23.29 16.58
N GLN A 127 -4.31 22.88 17.84
CA GLN A 127 -5.48 22.15 18.33
C GLN A 127 -6.82 22.84 17.99
N ALA A 128 -6.93 24.14 18.25
CA ALA A 128 -8.16 24.90 17.98
C ALA A 128 -8.54 24.92 16.48
N VAL A 129 -7.53 24.94 15.60
CA VAL A 129 -7.77 24.86 14.14
C VAL A 129 -8.23 23.46 13.75
N LEU A 130 -7.65 22.43 14.35
CA LEU A 130 -8.03 21.04 14.09
C LEU A 130 -9.44 20.73 14.63
N GLU A 131 -9.81 21.26 15.79
CA GLU A 131 -11.18 21.22 16.33
C GLU A 131 -12.19 21.86 15.39
N MET A 132 -11.88 23.07 14.91
CA MET A 132 -12.71 23.74 13.91
C MET A 132 -12.86 22.90 12.64
N LEU A 133 -11.78 22.30 12.14
CA LEU A 133 -11.82 21.47 10.92
C LEU A 133 -12.62 20.18 11.09
N VAL A 134 -12.55 19.53 12.26
CA VAL A 134 -13.34 18.33 12.55
C VAL A 134 -14.83 18.64 12.67
N CYS A 135 -15.18 19.85 13.12
CA CYS A 135 -16.56 20.32 13.30
C CYS A 135 -17.09 21.13 12.11
N TRP A 136 -16.28 21.32 11.07
CA TRP A 136 -16.64 22.14 9.93
C TRP A 136 -17.65 21.41 9.04
N ASP A 137 -18.84 21.99 8.91
CA ASP A 137 -19.87 21.51 8.01
C ASP A 137 -19.56 22.00 6.58
N PRO A 138 -19.29 21.09 5.63
CA PRO A 138 -19.00 21.46 4.25
C PRO A 138 -20.17 22.15 3.53
N ILE A 139 -21.39 22.08 4.06
CA ILE A 139 -22.58 22.77 3.54
C ILE A 139 -22.56 24.26 3.89
N SER A 140 -21.78 24.66 4.91
CA SER A 140 -21.81 26.02 5.48
C SER A 140 -21.02 27.10 4.73
N GLY A 141 -20.27 26.74 3.67
CA GLY A 141 -19.56 27.70 2.80
C GLY A 141 -18.09 27.36 2.54
N LYS A 142 -17.32 28.33 2.00
CA LYS A 142 -15.88 28.17 1.72
C LYS A 142 -15.09 27.90 3.00
N SER A 143 -14.21 26.91 2.95
CA SER A 143 -13.39 26.58 4.11
C SER A 143 -12.34 27.66 4.37
N PRO A 144 -11.95 27.90 5.64
CA PRO A 144 -10.74 28.66 5.94
C PRO A 144 -9.44 27.98 5.44
N VAL A 145 -9.49 26.68 5.08
CA VAL A 145 -8.32 25.93 4.63
C VAL A 145 -8.42 25.61 3.12
N PRO A 146 -7.42 25.98 2.29
CA PRO A 146 -7.47 25.69 0.85
C PRO A 146 -7.54 24.19 0.50
N ALA A 147 -6.96 23.33 1.35
CA ALA A 147 -7.01 21.89 1.15
C ALA A 147 -8.43 21.31 1.27
N THR A 148 -9.27 21.89 2.11
CA THR A 148 -10.68 21.52 2.24
C THR A 148 -11.51 21.98 1.05
N ASP A 149 -11.21 23.15 0.45
CA ASP A 149 -11.84 23.56 -0.81
C ASP A 149 -11.48 22.59 -1.96
N TYR A 150 -10.26 22.04 -1.98
CA TYR A 150 -9.86 20.99 -2.93
C TYR A 150 -10.68 19.70 -2.74
N ILE A 151 -10.96 19.29 -1.50
CA ILE A 151 -11.81 18.13 -1.18
C ILE A 151 -13.26 18.39 -1.65
N LEU A 152 -13.82 19.57 -1.36
CA LEU A 152 -15.18 19.93 -1.76
C LEU A 152 -15.38 20.09 -3.26
N LEU A 153 -14.43 20.71 -3.96
CA LEU A 153 -14.48 20.87 -5.43
C LEU A 153 -14.48 19.52 -6.15
N LYS A 154 -13.91 18.48 -5.53
CA LYS A 154 -13.88 17.11 -6.07
C LYS A 154 -15.18 16.34 -5.80
N GLN A 155 -15.89 16.61 -4.70
CA GLN A 155 -17.20 15.99 -4.38
C GLN A 155 -18.28 16.28 -5.44
N GLY A 156 -18.22 17.42 -6.14
CA GLY A 156 -19.21 17.80 -7.16
C GLY A 156 -18.96 17.26 -8.57
N PHE A 157 -17.76 16.73 -8.86
CA PHE A 157 -17.37 16.25 -10.20
C PHE A 157 -16.79 14.85 -10.11
N GLY A 158 -17.68 13.84 -10.12
CA GLY A 158 -17.32 12.42 -10.30
C GLY A 158 -16.02 12.04 -9.61
N GLU A 159 -16.07 11.94 -8.27
CA GLU A 159 -14.87 11.76 -7.47
C GLU A 159 -14.03 10.56 -7.93
N PRO A 160 -12.69 10.69 -7.94
CA PRO A 160 -11.83 9.53 -7.84
C PRO A 160 -12.19 8.79 -6.54
N GLU A 161 -12.45 7.49 -6.62
CA GLU A 161 -12.86 6.65 -5.48
C GLU A 161 -11.95 6.75 -4.24
N ALA A 162 -10.71 7.21 -4.40
CA ALA A 162 -9.80 7.52 -3.31
C ALA A 162 -10.32 8.62 -2.35
N ILE A 163 -10.94 9.69 -2.87
CA ILE A 163 -11.42 10.82 -2.05
C ILE A 163 -12.68 10.43 -1.27
N LYS A 164 -13.60 9.68 -1.89
CA LYS A 164 -14.76 9.04 -1.23
C LYS A 164 -14.36 8.15 -0.07
N ARG A 165 -13.27 7.40 -0.23
CA ARG A 165 -12.77 6.46 0.77
C ARG A 165 -11.99 7.11 1.92
N GLY A 166 -11.99 8.45 2.01
CA GLY A 166 -11.26 9.18 3.05
C GLY A 166 -9.73 9.13 2.89
N MET A 167 -9.23 8.78 1.70
CA MET A 167 -7.79 8.87 1.44
C MET A 167 -7.40 10.35 1.32
N VAL A 168 -6.36 10.75 2.05
CA VAL A 168 -5.67 12.02 1.81
C VAL A 168 -4.63 11.75 0.72
N PRO A 169 -4.85 12.18 -0.54
CA PRO A 169 -3.96 11.82 -1.66
C PRO A 169 -2.55 12.42 -1.56
N PHE A 170 -2.34 13.37 -0.64
CA PHE A 170 -1.08 14.08 -0.45
C PHE A 170 -0.69 14.07 1.02
N THR A 171 0.01 13.02 1.46
CA THR A 171 0.53 12.87 2.83
C THR A 171 1.97 13.35 2.99
N GLY A 172 2.60 13.82 1.90
CA GLY A 172 4.02 14.22 1.92
C GLY A 172 4.94 13.04 2.23
N ASP A 173 6.01 13.30 2.98
CA ASP A 173 7.02 12.31 3.37
C ASP A 173 6.64 11.54 4.66
N LEU A 174 5.39 11.63 5.12
CA LEU A 174 4.92 10.94 6.33
C LEU A 174 4.76 9.44 6.07
N ASP A 175 5.44 8.62 6.86
CA ASP A 175 5.25 7.18 6.84
C ASP A 175 3.92 6.76 7.51
N THR A 176 3.54 5.50 7.35
CA THR A 176 2.26 4.96 7.85
C THR A 176 2.15 5.02 9.37
N GLU A 177 3.27 4.86 10.10
CA GLU A 177 3.30 4.92 11.55
C GLU A 177 3.06 6.35 12.03
N GLN A 178 3.74 7.32 11.44
CA GLN A 178 3.53 8.75 11.70
C GLN A 178 2.10 9.17 11.39
N GLN A 179 1.52 8.68 10.30
CA GLN A 179 0.11 8.91 9.97
C GLN A 179 -0.83 8.32 11.04
N ALA A 180 -0.57 7.10 11.51
CA ALA A 180 -1.35 6.48 12.58
C ALA A 180 -1.21 7.24 13.91
N GLN A 181 -0.01 7.70 14.25
CA GLN A 181 0.27 8.52 15.44
C GLN A 181 -0.44 9.88 15.38
N ILE A 182 -0.41 10.57 14.24
CA ILE A 182 -1.17 11.81 14.03
C ILE A 182 -2.67 11.54 14.17
N LYS A 183 -3.17 10.43 13.59
CA LYS A 183 -4.57 10.02 13.71
C LYS A 183 -4.96 9.76 15.17
N ASN A 184 -4.11 9.06 15.94
CA ASN A 184 -4.29 8.83 17.38
C ASN A 184 -4.38 10.16 18.15
N TRP A 185 -3.49 11.11 17.85
CA TRP A 185 -3.48 12.41 18.52
C TRP A 185 -4.76 13.19 18.25
N ILE A 186 -5.19 13.32 16.99
CA ILE A 186 -6.43 14.03 16.62
C ILE A 186 -7.62 13.35 17.31
N TYR A 187 -7.67 12.03 17.28
CA TYR A 187 -8.75 11.29 17.91
C TYR A 187 -8.81 11.55 19.43
N LYS A 188 -7.68 11.44 20.15
CA LYS A 188 -7.62 11.64 21.61
C LYS A 188 -7.83 13.10 22.03
N LYS A 189 -7.23 14.06 21.32
CA LYS A 189 -7.18 15.47 21.74
C LYS A 189 -8.28 16.34 21.15
N VAL A 190 -8.87 15.93 20.03
CA VAL A 190 -9.91 16.70 19.33
C VAL A 190 -11.26 16.00 19.40
N VAL A 191 -11.36 14.76 18.91
CA VAL A 191 -12.66 14.06 18.79
C VAL A 191 -13.19 13.64 20.17
N ALA A 192 -12.38 12.93 20.95
CA ALA A 192 -12.77 12.48 22.29
C ALA A 192 -12.97 13.66 23.24
N HIS A 193 -12.16 14.73 23.10
CA HIS A 193 -12.32 15.95 23.89
C HIS A 193 -13.63 16.69 23.57
N ARG A 194 -14.03 16.77 22.30
CA ARG A 194 -15.31 17.37 21.88
C ARG A 194 -16.50 16.66 22.50
N ASP A 195 -16.54 15.34 22.39
CA ASP A 195 -17.68 14.55 22.83
C ASP A 195 -17.65 14.24 24.34
N HIS A 196 -16.57 14.65 25.02
CA HIS A 196 -16.29 14.36 26.41
C HIS A 196 -17.46 14.68 27.33
N SER A 197 -18.03 15.90 27.24
CA SER A 197 -19.14 16.33 28.09
C SER A 197 -20.42 15.51 27.90
N LEU A 198 -20.67 15.05 26.66
CA LEU A 198 -21.82 14.20 26.32
C LEU A 198 -21.59 12.73 26.65
N ILE A 199 -20.35 12.28 26.75
CA ILE A 199 -19.99 10.90 27.13
C ILE A 199 -19.97 10.76 28.67
N LEU A 200 -19.59 11.81 29.40
CA LEU A 200 -19.70 11.84 30.87
C LEU A 200 -21.14 11.75 31.38
N GLN A 201 -22.13 12.08 30.53
CA GLN A 201 -23.55 11.97 30.84
C GLN A 201 -24.14 10.60 30.48
N ASP A 202 -23.33 9.68 29.93
CA ASP A 202 -23.75 8.32 29.58
C ASP A 202 -23.99 7.50 30.87
N GLU A 203 -25.11 6.78 30.95
CA GLU A 203 -25.48 6.01 32.15
C GLU A 203 -24.47 4.91 32.48
N ASP A 204 -23.75 4.41 31.47
CA ASP A 204 -22.72 3.37 31.63
C ASP A 204 -21.34 3.95 32.00
N PHE A 205 -21.21 5.27 32.15
CA PHE A 205 -19.92 5.91 32.44
C PHE A 205 -19.38 5.48 33.82
N PRO A 206 -18.16 4.92 33.91
CA PRO A 206 -17.59 4.45 35.16
C PRO A 206 -17.07 5.61 36.05
N ALA A 207 -17.98 6.42 36.59
CA ALA A 207 -17.66 7.62 37.38
C ALA A 207 -16.83 7.33 38.64
N GLU A 208 -17.00 6.16 39.25
CA GLU A 208 -16.23 5.72 40.43
C GLU A 208 -14.98 4.90 40.05
N GLY A 209 -14.73 4.69 38.75
CA GLY A 209 -13.57 3.94 38.24
C GLY A 209 -12.25 4.72 38.34
N SER A 210 -11.15 4.06 38.00
CA SER A 210 -9.84 4.73 37.86
C SER A 210 -9.86 5.71 36.69
N ALA A 211 -8.97 6.72 36.74
CA ALA A 211 -8.81 7.68 35.64
C ALA A 211 -8.55 6.97 34.29
N ASP A 212 -7.74 5.90 34.29
CA ASP A 212 -7.48 5.10 33.10
C ASP A 212 -8.74 4.38 32.58
N ALA A 213 -9.60 3.88 33.47
CA ALA A 213 -10.85 3.22 33.09
C ALA A 213 -11.86 4.23 32.51
N GLN A 214 -11.89 5.44 33.07
CA GLN A 214 -12.68 6.55 32.55
C GLN A 214 -12.19 7.01 31.18
N GLU A 215 -10.87 7.18 31.00
CA GLU A 215 -10.28 7.55 29.71
C GLU A 215 -10.55 6.47 28.65
N ALA A 216 -10.36 5.19 28.99
CA ALA A 216 -10.64 4.09 28.08
C ALA A 216 -12.11 4.06 27.64
N PHE A 217 -13.05 4.30 28.56
CA PHE A 217 -14.47 4.38 28.25
C PHE A 217 -14.81 5.58 27.35
N ILE A 218 -14.23 6.75 27.63
CA ILE A 218 -14.45 7.96 26.83
C ILE A 218 -13.97 7.74 25.39
N LEU A 219 -12.80 7.13 25.23
CA LEU A 219 -12.29 6.75 23.92
C LEU A 219 -13.26 5.76 23.26
N ASP A 220 -13.55 4.60 23.86
CA ASP A 220 -14.43 3.62 23.21
C ASP A 220 -15.81 4.16 22.78
N LYS A 221 -16.46 4.99 23.63
CA LYS A 221 -17.73 5.64 23.29
C LYS A 221 -17.58 6.71 22.21
N ALA A 222 -16.52 7.52 22.23
CA ALA A 222 -16.25 8.49 21.16
C ALA A 222 -16.01 7.78 19.81
N TRP A 223 -15.31 6.64 19.82
CA TRP A 223 -15.10 5.83 18.62
C TRP A 223 -16.43 5.26 18.09
N SER A 224 -17.26 4.74 18.98
CA SER A 224 -18.56 4.19 18.61
C SER A 224 -19.48 5.25 18.00
N ARG A 225 -19.56 6.44 18.59
CA ARG A 225 -20.28 7.59 18.01
C ARG A 225 -19.73 7.98 16.64
N GLN A 226 -18.41 8.01 16.47
CA GLN A 226 -17.78 8.32 15.19
C GLN A 226 -18.10 7.26 14.12
N LYS A 227 -18.13 5.97 14.48
CA LYS A 227 -18.55 4.88 13.58
C LYS A 227 -20.01 5.02 13.16
N ASP A 228 -20.90 5.40 14.07
CA ASP A 228 -22.33 5.52 13.78
C ASP A 228 -22.65 6.73 12.89
N VAL A 229 -21.96 7.87 13.11
CA VAL A 229 -22.02 9.02 12.20
C VAL A 229 -21.57 8.63 10.79
N ARG A 230 -20.54 7.78 10.66
CA ARG A 230 -20.08 7.25 9.38
C ARG A 230 -20.94 6.13 8.79
N ARG A 231 -21.72 5.37 9.58
CA ARG A 231 -22.66 4.36 9.08
C ARG A 231 -23.91 4.96 8.43
N ASN A 232 -24.28 6.17 8.81
CA ASN A 232 -25.37 6.90 8.16
C ASN A 232 -24.98 7.55 6.82
N SER A 233 -23.68 7.53 6.47
CA SER A 233 -23.21 7.66 5.10
C SER A 233 -22.96 6.26 4.55
N ASP A 234 -23.51 5.90 3.39
CA ASP A 234 -23.43 4.56 2.77
C ASP A 234 -22.00 4.08 2.39
N GLU A 235 -20.95 4.73 2.86
CA GLU A 235 -19.57 4.50 2.47
C GLU A 235 -18.75 3.84 3.59
N GLN A 236 -18.79 2.50 3.66
CA GLN A 236 -17.77 1.73 4.36
C GLN A 236 -16.41 1.97 3.69
N THR A 237 -15.59 2.85 4.27
CA THR A 237 -14.25 3.16 3.78
C THR A 237 -13.29 2.02 4.07
N TYR A 238 -13.11 1.10 3.11
CA TYR A 238 -11.96 0.20 3.07
C TYR A 238 -10.77 0.98 2.48
N PHE A 239 -9.72 1.16 3.30
CA PHE A 239 -8.43 1.65 2.84
C PHE A 239 -7.86 0.59 1.88
N VAL A 240 -7.40 1.01 0.70
CA VAL A 240 -6.81 0.11 -0.29
C VAL A 240 -5.40 0.62 -0.62
N ASP A 241 -4.40 -0.07 -0.10
CA ASP A 241 -3.02 0.15 -0.50
C ASP A 241 -2.79 -0.41 -1.91
N VAL A 242 -2.93 0.46 -2.90
CA VAL A 242 -2.78 0.12 -4.32
C VAL A 242 -1.39 -0.45 -4.63
N ASP A 243 -0.33 -0.01 -3.92
CA ASP A 243 1.01 -0.54 -4.13
C ASP A 243 1.11 -1.96 -3.55
N ARG A 244 0.54 -2.21 -2.36
CA ARG A 244 0.48 -3.54 -1.74
C ARG A 244 -0.34 -4.51 -2.58
N GLU A 245 -1.56 -4.17 -2.98
CA GLU A 245 -2.41 -5.05 -3.81
C GLU A 245 -1.75 -5.37 -5.15
N CYS A 246 -1.26 -4.34 -5.86
CA CYS A 246 -0.59 -4.50 -7.14
C CYS A 246 0.62 -5.43 -7.03
N LEU A 247 1.44 -5.24 -5.99
CA LEU A 247 2.64 -6.03 -5.80
C LEU A 247 2.37 -7.41 -5.21
N GLN A 248 1.29 -7.60 -4.45
CA GLN A 248 0.86 -8.91 -3.99
C GLN A 248 0.40 -9.79 -5.17
N ASP A 249 -0.38 -9.21 -6.09
CA ASP A 249 -0.76 -9.88 -7.33
C ASP A 249 0.45 -10.17 -8.24
N PHE A 250 1.39 -9.22 -8.29
CA PHE A 250 2.63 -9.38 -9.04
C PHE A 250 3.53 -10.47 -8.44
N GLU A 251 3.72 -10.48 -7.12
CA GLU A 251 4.52 -11.49 -6.42
C GLU A 251 3.96 -12.89 -6.54
N ARG A 252 2.64 -13.04 -6.49
CA ARG A 252 2.00 -14.30 -6.83
C ARG A 252 2.50 -14.78 -8.19
N ARG A 253 2.54 -13.92 -9.21
CA ARG A 253 3.06 -14.31 -10.53
C ARG A 253 4.57 -14.56 -10.56
N LEU A 254 5.35 -13.92 -9.70
CA LEU A 254 6.79 -14.15 -9.60
C LEU A 254 7.12 -15.50 -8.97
N PHE A 255 6.33 -15.93 -7.99
CA PHE A 255 6.71 -17.02 -7.08
C PHE A 255 5.70 -18.17 -7.00
N GLU A 256 4.56 -18.09 -7.67
CA GLU A 256 3.58 -19.18 -7.74
C GLU A 256 4.22 -20.43 -8.36
N ARG A 257 3.93 -21.56 -7.70
CA ARG A 257 4.32 -22.89 -8.14
C ARG A 257 3.05 -23.65 -8.52
N SER A 258 2.76 -23.61 -9.81
CA SER A 258 1.58 -24.23 -10.42
C SER A 258 1.92 -24.77 -11.81
N LYS A 259 1.12 -25.72 -12.32
CA LYS A 259 1.19 -26.14 -13.73
C LYS A 259 1.13 -24.95 -14.70
N ASP A 260 0.36 -23.92 -14.36
CA ASP A 260 0.18 -22.73 -15.21
C ASP A 260 1.41 -21.83 -15.27
N ALA A 261 2.21 -21.80 -14.19
CA ALA A 261 3.49 -21.09 -14.11
C ALA A 261 4.62 -21.81 -14.88
N GLY A 262 4.44 -23.10 -15.17
CA GLY A 262 5.42 -23.93 -15.85
C GLY A 262 6.74 -24.06 -15.09
N PRO A 263 7.82 -24.53 -15.76
CA PRO A 263 9.15 -24.67 -15.14
C PRO A 263 9.68 -23.37 -14.54
N ALA A 264 9.24 -22.21 -15.06
CA ALA A 264 9.60 -20.89 -14.55
C ALA A 264 9.20 -20.66 -13.08
N GLY A 265 8.16 -21.35 -12.58
CA GLY A 265 7.71 -21.28 -11.19
C GLY A 265 8.62 -22.03 -10.19
N PHE A 266 9.54 -22.88 -10.65
CA PHE A 266 10.32 -23.79 -9.78
C PHE A 266 11.63 -23.20 -9.30
N PHE A 267 11.61 -22.20 -8.40
CA PHE A 267 12.83 -21.69 -7.78
C PHE A 267 13.88 -21.15 -8.77
N GLN A 268 13.42 -20.62 -9.92
CA GLN A 268 14.29 -20.33 -11.06
C GLN A 268 14.97 -18.97 -11.01
N TRP A 269 14.68 -18.10 -10.04
CA TRP A 269 15.31 -16.78 -9.99
C TRP A 269 16.81 -16.89 -9.65
N GLY A 270 17.66 -16.24 -10.45
CA GLY A 270 19.09 -16.05 -10.14
C GLY A 270 20.02 -17.27 -10.29
N LEU A 271 19.51 -18.45 -10.67
CA LEU A 271 20.30 -19.69 -10.73
C LEU A 271 21.54 -19.62 -11.64
N ASP A 272 21.50 -18.83 -12.73
CA ASP A 272 22.61 -18.74 -13.69
C ASP A 272 23.58 -17.57 -13.41
N VAL A 273 23.24 -16.68 -12.48
CA VAL A 273 23.96 -15.42 -12.23
C VAL A 273 24.39 -15.22 -10.78
N GLY A 274 24.01 -16.15 -9.89
CA GLY A 274 24.44 -16.20 -8.50
C GLY A 274 23.49 -15.52 -7.52
N ASP A 275 23.91 -15.50 -6.25
CA ASP A 275 23.08 -15.17 -5.09
C ASP A 275 22.28 -13.86 -5.23
N HIS A 276 21.06 -13.84 -4.72
CA HIS A 276 20.31 -12.60 -4.51
C HIS A 276 20.97 -11.68 -3.47
N GLN A 277 20.47 -10.46 -3.33
CA GLN A 277 21.08 -9.47 -2.44
C GLN A 277 21.22 -10.02 -1.01
N ASN A 278 22.45 -9.95 -0.48
CA ASN A 278 22.80 -10.44 0.86
C ASN A 278 22.42 -11.92 1.11
N LYS A 279 22.45 -12.76 0.06
CA LYS A 279 22.03 -14.18 0.13
C LYS A 279 20.59 -14.36 0.62
N TRP A 280 19.73 -13.36 0.33
CA TRP A 280 18.32 -13.42 0.67
C TRP A 280 17.61 -14.51 -0.14
N ASP A 281 16.77 -15.30 0.52
CA ASP A 281 15.88 -16.25 -0.12
C ASP A 281 14.53 -15.57 -0.42
N PRO A 282 14.19 -15.28 -1.69
CA PRO A 282 12.93 -14.62 -2.07
C PRO A 282 11.71 -15.55 -1.94
N TYR A 283 11.91 -16.83 -1.65
CA TYR A 283 10.83 -17.79 -1.42
C TYR A 283 10.46 -17.93 0.05
N GLN A 284 11.22 -17.28 0.96
CA GLN A 284 11.00 -17.37 2.39
C GLN A 284 9.82 -16.50 2.83
N GLY A 285 8.86 -17.13 3.52
CA GLY A 285 7.69 -16.48 4.11
C GLY A 285 6.67 -16.01 3.07
N LEU A 286 6.62 -16.70 1.94
CA LEU A 286 5.52 -16.60 0.97
C LEU A 286 4.28 -17.36 1.47
N PRO A 287 3.07 -16.98 1.02
CA PRO A 287 1.86 -17.72 1.37
C PRO A 287 1.87 -19.16 0.86
N GLU A 288 1.56 -20.14 1.73
CA GLU A 288 1.60 -21.57 1.39
C GLU A 288 0.68 -21.91 0.19
N PHE A 289 -0.45 -21.22 0.05
CA PHE A 289 -1.42 -21.45 -1.01
C PHE A 289 -0.95 -21.00 -2.41
N TRP A 290 0.21 -20.34 -2.54
CA TRP A 290 0.85 -20.09 -3.86
C TRP A 290 1.55 -21.33 -4.42
N ASN A 291 1.67 -22.37 -3.61
CA ASN A 291 2.18 -23.66 -4.01
C ASN A 291 1.02 -24.63 -4.18
N LEU A 292 0.57 -24.82 -5.42
CA LEU A 292 -0.59 -25.66 -5.72
C LEU A 292 -0.29 -27.16 -5.66
N GLY A 293 0.99 -27.54 -5.60
CA GLY A 293 1.42 -28.94 -5.51
C GLY A 293 1.01 -29.80 -6.71
N ASP A 294 0.59 -29.18 -7.80
CA ASP A 294 0.07 -29.87 -8.99
C ASP A 294 1.15 -30.17 -10.02
N MET A 295 2.34 -29.56 -9.90
CA MET A 295 3.48 -29.86 -10.76
C MET A 295 4.56 -30.63 -10.00
N ASP A 296 5.02 -31.72 -10.61
CA ASP A 296 6.16 -32.52 -10.17
C ASP A 296 7.15 -32.56 -11.35
N PRO A 297 8.07 -31.58 -11.46
CA PRO A 297 8.96 -31.49 -12.60
C PRO A 297 10.16 -32.41 -12.42
N ASP A 298 10.36 -33.27 -13.42
CA ASP A 298 11.55 -34.12 -13.52
C ASP A 298 12.82 -33.24 -13.65
N GLU A 299 13.96 -33.70 -13.13
CA GLU A 299 15.23 -32.93 -13.10
C GLU A 299 15.65 -32.39 -14.49
N ASP A 300 15.40 -33.13 -15.57
CA ASP A 300 15.69 -32.71 -16.95
C ASP A 300 14.85 -31.50 -17.41
N THR A 301 13.70 -31.26 -16.78
CA THR A 301 12.81 -30.13 -17.08
C THR A 301 13.27 -28.84 -16.38
N LEU A 302 14.14 -28.95 -15.37
CA LEU A 302 14.60 -27.85 -14.53
C LEU A 302 16.03 -27.36 -14.86
N GLN A 303 16.74 -28.07 -15.75
CA GLN A 303 18.11 -27.73 -16.17
C GLN A 303 18.17 -26.51 -17.09
#